data_AF-A0A923TMH7-F1
#
_entry.id   AF-A0A923TMH7-F1
#
_cell.length_a   1.000
_cell.length_b   1.000
_cell.length_c   1.000
_cell.angle_alpha   90.00
_cell.angle_beta   90.00
_cell.angle_gamma   90.00
#
_symmetry.space_group_name_H-M   'P 1'
#
loop_
_entity.id
_entity.type
_entity.pdbx_description
1 polymer ?
#
loop_
_entity_poly.entity_id
_entity_poly.type
_entity_poly.pdbx_seq_one_letter_code
_entity_poly.pdbx_strand_id
1 'polypeptide(L)'
;GCEAMLRLDAGAFDAYAGYIRAAWQTRALDPVTRELVGIAVHASTTLLHKPGIELHMCRALALGATQAQIMEVLQLTSVLGIHTCSVGVPLLMEAVAGDR
;
A
#
# COMPACT_ATOMS: atom_id res chain seq x y z
N GLY A 1 14.62 -7.39 -8.90
CA GLY A 1 14.37 -7.46 -7.44
C GLY A 1 14.65 -8.87 -6.93
N CYS A 2 13.72 -9.80 -7.17
CA CYS A 2 13.82 -11.18 -6.68
C CYS A 2 15.06 -11.94 -7.16
N GLU A 3 15.46 -11.77 -8.43
CA GLU A 3 16.65 -12.44 -8.97
C GLU A 3 17.95 -11.96 -8.33
N ALA A 4 18.05 -10.66 -8.02
CA ALA A 4 19.19 -10.12 -7.30
C ALA A 4 19.25 -10.63 -5.86
N MET A 5 18.10 -10.69 -5.17
CA MET A 5 18.00 -11.22 -3.81
C MET A 5 18.40 -12.71 -3.76
N LEU A 6 17.90 -13.52 -4.72
CA LEU A 6 18.29 -14.93 -4.88
C LEU A 6 19.80 -15.13 -5.03
N ARG A 7 20.45 -14.30 -5.84
CA ARG A 7 21.90 -14.39 -6.09
C ARG A 7 22.74 -13.95 -4.88
N LEU A 8 22.22 -13.03 -4.07
CA LEU A 8 22.92 -12.49 -2.91
C LEU A 8 22.76 -13.38 -1.66
N ASP A 9 21.55 -13.83 -1.39
CA ASP A 9 21.22 -14.67 -0.24
C ASP A 9 19.95 -15.49 -0.52
N ALA A 10 20.14 -16.76 -0.88
CA ALA A 10 19.05 -17.68 -1.15
C ALA A 10 18.22 -18.00 0.11
N GLY A 11 18.83 -18.02 1.29
CA GLY A 11 18.12 -18.30 2.54
C GLY A 11 17.19 -17.15 2.92
N ALA A 12 17.65 -15.91 2.78
CA ALA A 12 16.82 -14.73 2.97
C ALA A 12 15.70 -14.65 1.92
N PHE A 13 15.99 -15.02 0.67
CA PHE A 13 14.97 -15.11 -0.37
C PHE A 13 13.88 -16.13 -0.02
N ASP A 14 14.25 -17.34 0.39
CA ASP A 14 13.29 -18.39 0.75
C ASP A 14 12.42 -17.99 1.95
N ALA A 15 13.02 -17.34 2.96
CA ALA A 15 12.28 -16.81 4.10
C ALA A 15 11.27 -15.74 3.67
N TYR A 16 11.69 -14.78 2.83
CA TYR A 16 10.81 -13.75 2.30
C TYR A 16 9.68 -14.34 1.44
N ALA A 17 10.01 -15.27 0.55
CA ALA A 17 9.02 -15.97 -0.29
C ALA A 17 8.03 -16.76 0.57
N GLY A 18 8.49 -17.41 1.63
CA GLY A 18 7.66 -18.09 2.62
C GLY A 18 6.69 -17.16 3.33
N TYR A 19 7.16 -15.99 3.77
CA TYR A 19 6.35 -14.94 4.39
C TYR A 19 5.25 -14.44 3.44
N ILE A 20 5.62 -14.10 2.21
CA ILE A 20 4.66 -13.68 1.18
C ILE A 20 3.65 -14.79 0.94
N ARG A 21 4.10 -16.03 0.70
CA ARG A 21 3.21 -17.16 0.45
C ARG A 21 2.19 -17.37 1.58
N ALA A 22 2.59 -17.23 2.84
CA ALA A 22 1.67 -17.33 3.97
C ALA A 22 0.55 -16.26 3.90
N ALA A 23 0.90 -15.01 3.60
CA ALA A 23 -0.06 -13.93 3.40
C ALA A 23 -0.96 -14.13 2.17
N TRP A 24 -0.49 -14.85 1.14
CA TRP A 24 -1.25 -15.12 -0.09
C TRP A 24 -2.03 -16.46 -0.08
N GLN A 25 -1.79 -17.35 0.87
CA GLN A 25 -2.51 -18.63 0.98
C GLN A 25 -3.68 -18.58 1.98
N THR A 26 -3.77 -17.54 2.82
CA THR A 26 -4.93 -17.35 3.70
C THR A 26 -6.22 -17.16 2.89
N ARG A 27 -7.36 -17.56 3.48
CA ARG A 27 -8.71 -17.33 2.93
C ARG A 27 -9.44 -16.16 3.60
N ALA A 28 -8.75 -15.39 4.44
CA ALA A 28 -9.37 -14.29 5.19
C ALA A 28 -9.86 -13.12 4.31
N LEU A 29 -9.21 -12.91 3.16
CA LEU A 29 -9.62 -11.94 2.14
C LEU A 29 -9.81 -12.65 0.81
N ASP A 30 -10.86 -12.29 0.08
CA ASP A 30 -11.04 -12.74 -1.30
C ASP A 30 -9.93 -12.16 -2.21
N PRO A 31 -9.71 -12.78 -3.38
CA PRO A 31 -8.63 -12.37 -4.29
C PRO A 31 -8.73 -10.91 -4.75
N VAL A 32 -9.93 -10.39 -5.00
CA VAL A 32 -10.11 -9.02 -5.49
C VAL A 32 -9.74 -8.02 -4.39
N THR A 33 -10.31 -8.17 -3.20
CA THR A 33 -9.99 -7.28 -2.07
C THR A 33 -8.50 -7.28 -1.74
N ARG A 34 -7.82 -8.43 -1.88
CA ARG A 34 -6.38 -8.51 -1.65
C ARG A 34 -5.56 -7.70 -2.64
N GLU A 35 -5.88 -7.77 -3.93
CA GLU A 35 -5.21 -6.95 -4.94
C GLU A 35 -5.54 -5.46 -4.75
N LEU A 36 -6.77 -5.10 -4.38
CA LEU A 36 -7.15 -3.72 -4.04
C LEU A 36 -6.34 -3.18 -2.84
N VAL A 37 -6.10 -3.98 -1.80
CA VAL A 37 -5.19 -3.62 -0.69
C VAL A 37 -3.77 -3.43 -1.21
N GLY A 38 -3.31 -4.29 -2.12
CA GLY A 38 -2.02 -4.12 -2.79
C GLY A 38 -1.90 -2.77 -3.51
N ILE A 39 -2.93 -2.36 -4.24
CA ILE A 39 -3.00 -1.03 -4.87
C ILE A 39 -2.89 0.07 -3.81
N ALA A 40 -3.68 0.02 -2.74
CA ALA A 40 -3.68 1.04 -1.68
C ALA A 40 -2.28 1.22 -1.05
N VAL A 41 -1.61 0.11 -0.69
CA VAL A 41 -0.27 0.14 -0.10
C VAL A 41 0.73 0.78 -1.05
N HIS A 42 0.75 0.36 -2.32
CA HIS A 42 1.71 0.87 -3.29
C HIS A 42 1.41 2.29 -3.79
N ALA A 43 0.14 2.70 -3.82
CA ALA A 43 -0.31 4.03 -4.22
C ALA A 43 -0.26 5.06 -3.09
N SER A 44 -0.06 4.64 -1.85
CA SER A 44 0.14 5.54 -0.71
C SER A 44 1.19 6.61 -1.02
N THR A 45 0.91 7.85 -0.64
CA THR A 45 1.85 8.98 -0.83
C THR A 45 3.15 8.80 -0.04
N THR A 46 3.18 7.91 0.96
CA THR A 46 4.39 7.55 1.70
C THR A 46 5.27 6.50 0.99
N LEU A 47 4.79 5.90 -0.10
CA LEU A 47 5.52 4.87 -0.85
C LEU A 47 5.63 5.16 -2.34
N LEU A 48 4.51 5.46 -3.03
CA LEU A 48 4.45 5.76 -4.46
C LEU A 48 5.24 4.79 -5.36
N HIS A 49 5.06 3.49 -5.14
CA HIS A 49 5.79 2.45 -5.85
C HIS A 49 5.07 2.04 -7.15
N LYS A 50 5.32 2.79 -8.23
CA LYS A 50 4.69 2.61 -9.55
C LYS A 50 4.64 1.14 -10.04
N PRO A 51 5.72 0.33 -10.01
CA PRO A 51 5.66 -1.05 -10.50
C PRO A 51 4.67 -1.92 -9.72
N GLY A 52 4.53 -1.67 -8.41
CA GLY A 52 3.56 -2.38 -7.58
C GLY A 52 2.13 -1.96 -7.88
N ILE A 53 1.90 -0.65 -8.08
CA ILE A 53 0.59 -0.11 -8.47
C ILE A 53 0.12 -0.78 -9.76
N GLU A 54 0.97 -0.79 -10.80
CA GLU A 54 0.63 -1.39 -12.10
C GLU A 54 0.36 -2.89 -11.99
N LEU A 55 1.20 -3.62 -11.25
CA LEU A 55 1.04 -5.06 -11.03
C LEU A 55 -0.32 -5.39 -10.38
N HIS A 56 -0.65 -4.71 -9.29
CA HIS A 56 -1.87 -4.99 -8.52
C HIS A 56 -3.13 -4.52 -9.26
N MET A 57 -3.06 -3.41 -10.01
CA MET A 57 -4.17 -2.99 -10.90
C MET A 57 -4.45 -4.02 -11.99
N CYS A 58 -3.41 -4.51 -12.69
CA CYS A 58 -3.57 -5.54 -13.71
C CYS A 58 -4.18 -6.83 -13.15
N ARG A 59 -3.74 -7.28 -11.97
CA ARG A 59 -4.27 -8.47 -11.32
C ARG A 59 -5.71 -8.30 -10.83
N ALA A 60 -6.03 -7.15 -10.22
CA ALA A 60 -7.38 -6.85 -9.78
C ALA A 60 -8.37 -6.90 -10.96
N LEU A 61 -8.02 -6.26 -12.09
CA LEU A 61 -8.83 -6.29 -13.32
C LEU A 61 -8.99 -7.73 -13.85
N ALA A 62 -7.92 -8.52 -13.87
CA ALA A 62 -7.98 -9.92 -14.30
C ALA A 62 -8.88 -10.80 -13.41
N LEU A 63 -9.03 -10.45 -12.13
CA LEU A 63 -9.92 -11.11 -11.18
C LEU A 63 -11.36 -10.56 -11.20
N GLY A 64 -11.66 -9.59 -12.07
CA GLY A 64 -13.01 -9.03 -12.25
C GLY A 64 -13.29 -7.75 -11.46
N ALA A 65 -12.28 -7.11 -10.87
CA ALA A 65 -12.46 -5.77 -10.31
C ALA A 65 -12.84 -4.76 -11.40
N THR A 66 -13.69 -3.81 -11.07
CA THR A 66 -14.06 -2.72 -11.97
C THR A 66 -13.07 -1.57 -11.88
N GLN A 67 -13.00 -0.77 -12.95
CA GLN A 67 -12.23 0.49 -12.92
C GLN A 67 -12.71 1.45 -11.82
N ALA A 68 -14.02 1.43 -11.52
CA ALA A 68 -14.61 2.24 -10.45
C ALA A 68 -14.05 1.85 -9.07
N GLN A 69 -13.95 0.55 -8.77
CA GLN A 69 -13.36 0.08 -7.50
C GLN A 69 -11.89 0.47 -7.36
N ILE A 70 -11.12 0.40 -8.45
CA ILE A 70 -9.71 0.84 -8.45
C ILE A 70 -9.63 2.35 -8.19
N MET A 71 -10.47 3.15 -8.86
CA MET A 71 -10.51 4.59 -8.66
C MET A 71 -10.90 4.95 -7.22
N GLU A 72 -11.88 4.24 -6.65
CA GLU A 72 -12.30 4.41 -5.26
C GLU A 72 -11.13 4.16 -4.29
N VAL A 73 -10.34 3.10 -4.50
CA VAL A 73 -9.14 2.85 -3.68
C VAL A 73 -8.12 3.99 -3.78
N LEU A 74 -7.88 4.54 -4.98
CA LEU A 74 -6.98 5.69 -5.16
C LEU A 74 -7.50 6.93 -4.44
N GLN A 75 -8.80 7.19 -4.52
CA GLN A 75 -9.45 8.30 -3.81
C GLN A 75 -9.30 8.14 -2.29
N LEU A 76 -9.58 6.95 -1.74
CA LEU A 76 -9.40 6.66 -0.31
C LEU A 76 -7.94 6.87 0.12
N THR A 77 -7.00 6.41 -0.72
CA THR A 77 -5.57 6.53 -0.44
C THR A 77 -5.09 7.99 -0.47
N SER A 78 -5.70 8.84 -1.32
CA SER A 78 -5.34 10.27 -1.43
C SER A 78 -5.61 11.06 -0.14
N VAL A 79 -6.51 10.58 0.72
CA VAL A 79 -6.88 11.23 1.98
C VAL A 79 -5.73 11.22 2.99
N LEU A 80 -4.71 10.35 2.83
CA LEU A 80 -3.57 10.26 3.74
C LEU A 80 -2.86 11.60 3.98
N GLY A 81 -2.92 12.54 3.02
CA GLY A 81 -2.38 13.89 3.19
C GLY A 81 -2.96 14.69 4.36
N ILE A 82 -4.21 14.40 4.77
CA ILE A 82 -4.89 15.10 5.86
C ILE A 82 -4.19 14.97 7.21
N HIS A 83 -3.40 13.89 7.39
CA HIS A 83 -2.64 13.69 8.63
C HIS A 83 -1.66 14.83 8.92
N THR A 84 -1.20 15.54 7.88
CA THR A 84 -0.40 16.77 8.03
C THR A 84 -1.18 17.81 8.84
N CYS A 85 -2.46 18.01 8.54
CA CYS A 85 -3.31 18.96 9.27
C CYS A 85 -3.72 18.41 10.63
N SER A 86 -4.03 17.11 10.74
CA SER A 86 -4.40 16.48 12.01
C SER A 86 -3.33 16.64 13.09
N VAL A 87 -2.05 16.68 12.69
CA VAL A 87 -0.92 16.91 13.60
C VAL A 87 -0.52 18.38 13.65
N GLY A 88 -0.43 19.04 12.49
CA GLY A 88 0.11 20.40 12.38
C GLY A 88 -0.81 21.49 12.95
N VAL A 89 -2.13 21.35 12.80
CA VAL A 89 -3.08 22.37 13.29
C VAL A 89 -3.08 22.46 14.82
N PRO A 90 -3.16 21.35 15.60
CA PRO A 90 -3.01 21.42 17.05
C PRO A 90 -1.70 22.08 17.50
N LEU A 91 -0.57 21.72 16.90
CA LEU A 91 0.74 22.30 17.24
C LEU A 91 0.81 23.81 16.92
N LEU A 92 0.21 24.23 15.80
CA LEU A 92 0.11 25.65 15.46
C LEU A 92 -0.72 26.41 16.50
N MET A 93 -1.84 25.84 16.94
CA MET A 93 -2.70 26.45 17.97
C MET A 93 -1.97 26.58 19.31
N GLU A 94 -1.19 25.57 19.70
CA GLU A 94 -0.34 25.62 20.90
C GLU A 94 0.72 26.72 20.80
N ALA A 95 1.43 26.81 19.67
CA ALA A 95 2.46 27.82 19.45
C ALA A 95 1.90 29.25 19.50
N VAL A 96 0.73 29.48 18.89
CA VAL A 96 0.07 30.80 18.90
C VAL A 96 -0.52 31.15 20.28
N ALA A 97 -0.96 30.17 21.07
CA ALA A 97 -1.50 30.40 22.42
C ALA A 97 -0.41 30.60 23.49
N GLY A 98 0.79 30.05 23.26
CA GLY A 98 1.96 30.14 24.14
C GLY A 98 2.83 31.38 23.95
N ASP A 99 2.59 32.19 22.90
CA ASP A 99 3.34 33.44 22.63
C ASP A 99 2.78 34.65 23.44
N ARG A 100 2.72 34.50 24.77
CA ARG A 100 2.47 35.59 25.73
C ARG A 100 3.64 35.79 26.67
#